data_AF-A0A2I0VEV7-F1
#
_entry.id   AF-A0A2I0VEV7-F1
#
_cell.length_a   1.000
_cell.length_b   1.000
_cell.length_c   1.000
_cell.angle_alpha   90.00
_cell.angle_beta   90.00
_cell.angle_gamma   90.00
#
_symmetry.space_group_name_H-M   'P 1'
#
loop_
_entity.id
_entity.type
_entity.pdbx_description
1 polymer ?
#
loop_
_entity_poly.entity_id
_entity_poly.type
_entity_poly.pdbx_seq_one_letter_code
_entity_poly.pdbx_strand_id
1 'polypeptide(L)'
;MTSFHIYMLLHYRLPLETLRLMNLALFRLFPQQYNKYWREYKRVMRLVDIFSPYAFFKGSFDDSNLECLRKAMVNNDEMKLFDFDPVNIEWDDYLINIHMPGVIKYLLK
;
A
#
# COMPACT_ATOMS: atom_id res chain seq x y z
N MET A 1 11.26 -3.62 6.15
CA MET A 1 10.84 -2.87 7.36
C MET A 1 11.88 -1.86 7.84
N THR A 2 12.98 -2.24 8.51
CA THR A 2 13.90 -1.28 9.15
C THR A 2 14.52 -0.27 8.17
N SER A 3 15.00 -0.74 7.02
CA SER A 3 15.54 0.14 5.97
C SER A 3 14.51 1.12 5.43
N PHE A 4 13.25 0.69 5.28
CA PHE A 4 12.16 1.55 4.83
C PHE A 4 11.83 2.63 5.87
N HIS A 5 11.74 2.27 7.15
CA HIS A 5 11.50 3.26 8.22
C HIS A 5 12.64 4.26 8.35
N ILE A 6 13.89 3.83 8.20
CA ILE A 6 15.06 4.74 8.19
C ILE A 6 14.97 5.70 7.01
N TYR A 7 14.65 5.22 5.81
CA TYR A 7 14.45 6.06 4.64
C TYR A 7 13.32 7.09 4.87
N MET A 8 12.16 6.64 5.36
CA MET A 8 11.03 7.52 5.69
C MET A 8 11.38 8.57 6.75
N LEU A 9 12.17 8.18 7.75
CA LEU A 9 12.65 9.08 8.79
C LEU A 9 13.55 10.17 8.21
N LEU A 10 14.57 9.78 7.45
CA LEU A 10 15.59 10.68 6.93
C LEU A 10 15.02 11.64 5.87
N HIS A 11 14.25 11.13 4.92
CA HIS A 11 13.82 11.92 3.76
C HIS A 11 12.50 12.65 3.96
N TYR A 12 11.63 12.22 4.87
CA TYR A 12 10.30 12.81 5.02
C TYR A 12 10.05 13.34 6.43
N ARG A 13 10.30 12.54 7.48
CA ARG A 13 10.00 12.97 8.85
C ARG A 13 10.91 14.09 9.34
N LEU A 14 12.23 13.99 9.11
CA LEU A 14 13.18 15.02 9.52
C LEU A 14 12.89 16.38 8.84
N PRO A 15 12.76 16.49 7.50
CA PRO A 15 12.40 17.75 6.86
C PRO A 15 11.06 18.33 7.32
N LEU A 16 10.10 17.47 7.63
CA LEU A 16 8.78 17.88 8.11
C LEU A 16 8.81 18.48 9.52
N GLU A 17 9.65 17.93 10.41
CA GLU A 17 9.91 18.52 11.72
C GLU A 17 10.68 19.84 11.60
N THR A 18 11.64 19.94 10.67
CA THR A 18 12.30 21.21 10.35
C THR A 18 11.28 22.26 9.90
N LEU A 19 10.36 21.89 9.00
CA LEU A 19 9.27 22.77 8.55
C LEU A 19 8.36 23.18 9.72
N ARG A 20 8.08 22.27 10.67
CA ARG A 20 7.30 22.57 11.87
C ARG A 20 7.95 23.67 12.71
N LEU A 21 9.26 23.56 12.95
CA LEU A 21 10.02 24.53 13.74
C LEU A 21 10.11 25.87 13.02
N MET A 22 10.39 25.88 11.72
CA MET A 22 10.39 27.10 10.91
C MET A 22 9.02 27.80 10.94
N ASN A 23 7.94 27.04 10.81
CA ASN A 23 6.59 27.58 10.87
C ASN A 23 6.28 28.21 12.24
N LEU A 24 6.77 27.64 13.34
CA LEU A 24 6.63 28.22 14.69
C LEU A 24 7.47 29.50 14.86
N ALA A 25 8.72 29.49 14.39
CA ALA A 25 9.61 30.65 14.45
C ALA A 25 9.10 31.83 13.60
N LEU A 26 8.45 31.54 12.47
CA LEU A 26 7.91 32.52 11.55
C LEU A 26 6.42 32.81 11.81
N PHE A 27 5.97 32.92 13.06
CA PHE A 27 4.58 33.30 13.41
C PHE A 27 3.47 32.55 12.66
N ARG A 28 3.67 31.26 12.35
CA ARG A 28 2.73 30.41 11.59
C ARG A 28 2.44 30.89 10.15
N LEU A 29 3.48 31.19 9.38
CA LEU A 29 3.34 31.55 7.95
C LEU A 29 2.87 30.38 7.05
N PHE A 30 3.15 29.13 7.40
CA PHE A 30 2.87 27.95 6.56
C PHE A 30 2.11 26.80 7.25
N PRO A 31 1.06 27.04 8.05
CA PRO A 31 0.35 26.01 8.79
C PRO A 31 -0.39 25.05 7.85
N GLN A 32 -0.88 25.55 6.72
CA GLN A 32 -1.60 24.74 5.73
C GLN A 32 -0.68 23.73 5.05
N GLN A 33 0.50 24.15 4.59
CA GLN A 33 1.50 23.28 3.96
C GLN A 33 1.99 22.22 4.95
N TYR A 34 2.36 22.61 6.17
CA TYR A 34 2.77 21.65 7.20
C TYR A 34 1.67 20.61 7.48
N ASN A 35 0.44 21.06 7.72
CA ASN A 35 -0.68 20.15 8.00
C ASN A 35 -0.98 19.21 6.84
N LYS A 36 -0.89 19.70 5.59
CA LYS A 36 -1.02 18.88 4.39
C LYS A 36 0.03 17.78 4.37
N TYR A 37 1.32 18.12 4.46
CA TYR A 37 2.40 17.14 4.42
C TYR A 37 2.36 16.16 5.60
N TRP A 38 1.99 16.62 6.79
CA TRP A 38 1.80 15.78 7.97
C TRP A 38 0.68 14.76 7.78
N ARG A 39 -0.44 15.18 7.17
CA ARG A 39 -1.55 14.27 6.85
C ARG A 39 -1.15 13.22 5.82
N GLU A 40 -0.46 13.63 4.74
CA GLU A 40 0.00 12.69 3.72
C GLU A 40 1.04 11.71 4.27
N TYR A 41 2.01 12.18 5.07
CA TYR A 41 2.98 11.31 5.77
C TYR A 41 2.27 10.27 6.64
N LYS A 42 1.31 10.69 7.49
CA LYS A 42 0.54 9.76 8.32
C LYS A 42 -0.26 8.75 7.50
N ARG A 43 -0.79 9.16 6.34
CA ARG A 43 -1.54 8.28 5.45
C ARG A 43 -0.65 7.18 4.87
N VAL A 44 0.54 7.56 4.39
CA VAL A 44 1.54 6.61 3.87
C VAL A 44 2.00 5.66 4.98
N MET A 45 2.32 6.17 6.17
CA MET A 45 2.75 5.32 7.28
C MET A 45 1.66 4.31 7.68
N ARG A 46 0.39 4.72 7.74
CA ARG A 46 -0.72 3.79 8.01
C ARG A 46 -0.87 2.70 6.95
N LEU A 47 -0.67 3.05 5.67
CA LEU A 47 -0.67 2.06 4.59
C LEU A 47 0.46 1.05 4.78
N VAL A 48 1.66 1.53 5.09
CA VAL A 48 2.81 0.66 5.36
C VAL A 48 2.53 -0.26 6.53
N ASP A 49 1.93 0.22 7.62
CA ASP A 49 1.61 -0.63 8.77
C ASP A 49 0.62 -1.75 8.42
N ILE A 50 -0.37 -1.46 7.56
CA ILE A 50 -1.34 -2.44 7.07
C ILE A 50 -0.68 -3.46 6.14
N PHE A 51 0.13 -3.01 5.19
CA PHE A 51 0.71 -3.87 4.17
C PHE A 51 1.98 -4.58 4.64
N SER A 52 2.65 -4.07 5.66
CA SER A 52 3.89 -4.63 6.20
C SER A 52 3.84 -6.14 6.47
N PRO A 53 2.84 -6.67 7.20
CA PRO A 53 2.78 -8.10 7.49
C PRO A 53 2.62 -8.98 6.24
N TYR A 54 2.14 -8.42 5.12
CA TYR A 54 1.94 -9.13 3.87
C TYR A 54 3.15 -8.96 2.93
N ALA A 55 3.63 -7.73 2.75
CA ALA A 55 4.70 -7.39 1.81
C ALA A 55 6.10 -7.85 2.30
N PHE A 56 6.30 -7.95 3.62
CA PHE A 56 7.57 -8.43 4.19
C PHE A 56 7.48 -9.85 4.74
N PHE A 57 6.37 -10.55 4.48
CA PHE A 57 6.26 -11.97 4.80
C PHE A 57 7.26 -12.75 3.96
N LYS A 58 8.11 -13.55 4.61
CA LYS A 58 9.15 -14.35 3.93
C LYS A 58 8.67 -15.74 3.50
N GLY A 59 7.36 -16.00 3.57
CA GLY A 59 6.77 -17.26 3.12
C GLY A 59 6.15 -17.13 1.75
N SER A 60 6.05 -18.27 1.08
CA SER A 60 5.22 -18.44 -0.12
C SER A 60 3.88 -19.05 0.28
N PHE A 61 2.84 -18.72 -0.48
CA PHE A 61 1.54 -19.37 -0.37
C PHE A 61 1.46 -20.46 -1.45
N ASP A 62 1.13 -21.68 -1.05
CA ASP A 62 0.88 -22.77 -1.98
C ASP A 62 -0.49 -22.58 -2.65
N ASP A 63 -0.53 -22.68 -3.97
CA ASP A 63 -1.73 -22.56 -4.79
C ASP A 63 -2.13 -23.90 -5.43
N SER A 64 -1.56 -25.03 -5.01
CA SER A 64 -1.84 -26.36 -5.56
C SER A 64 -3.33 -26.70 -5.64
N ASN A 65 -4.12 -26.31 -4.64
CA ASN A 65 -5.58 -26.51 -4.66
C ASN A 65 -6.29 -25.63 -5.70
N LEU A 66 -5.82 -24.39 -5.86
CA LEU A 66 -6.34 -23.46 -6.87
C LEU A 66 -5.99 -23.96 -8.28
N GLU A 67 -4.78 -24.49 -8.46
CA GLU A 67 -4.37 -25.14 -9.70
C GLU A 67 -5.23 -26.38 -10.01
N CYS A 68 -5.47 -27.24 -9.02
CA CYS A 68 -6.37 -28.39 -9.18
C CYS A 68 -7.78 -27.96 -9.59
N LEU A 69 -8.32 -26.92 -8.94
CA LEU A 69 -9.63 -26.37 -9.26
C LEU A 69 -9.67 -25.83 -10.70
N ARG A 70 -8.65 -25.07 -11.10
CA ARG A 70 -8.51 -24.53 -12.47
C ARG A 70 -8.49 -25.65 -13.51
N LYS A 71 -7.72 -26.71 -13.26
CA LYS A 71 -7.68 -27.91 -14.13
C LYS A 71 -9.04 -28.60 -14.23
N ALA A 72 -9.77 -28.72 -13.12
CA ALA A 72 -11.11 -29.32 -13.10
C ALA A 72 -12.15 -28.49 -13.86
N MET A 73 -11.97 -27.16 -13.92
CA MET A 73 -12.91 -26.22 -14.52
C MET A 73 -12.61 -25.87 -15.99
N VAL A 74 -11.59 -26.46 -16.62
CA VAL A 74 -11.14 -26.13 -17.99
C VAL A 74 -12.27 -26.11 -19.04
N ASN A 75 -13.27 -26.99 -18.90
CA ASN A 75 -14.39 -27.10 -19.83
C ASN A 75 -15.67 -26.39 -19.35
N ASN A 76 -15.62 -25.68 -18.21
CA ASN A 76 -16.74 -24.93 -17.67
C ASN A 76 -16.73 -23.50 -18.23
N ASP A 77 -17.85 -23.06 -18.80
CA ASP A 77 -17.99 -21.70 -19.32
C ASP A 77 -17.87 -20.62 -18.22
N GLU A 78 -18.14 -20.96 -16.96
CA GLU A 78 -17.93 -20.07 -15.81
C GLU A 78 -16.45 -19.71 -15.61
N MET A 79 -15.53 -20.58 -16.02
CA MET A 79 -14.09 -20.29 -15.94
C MET A 79 -13.68 -19.16 -16.90
N LYS A 80 -14.44 -18.93 -17.99
CA LYS A 80 -14.23 -17.77 -18.87
C LYS A 80 -14.69 -16.46 -18.22
N LEU A 81 -15.61 -16.52 -17.25
CA LEU A 81 -16.07 -15.34 -16.50
C LEU A 81 -15.17 -15.03 -15.30
N PHE A 82 -14.55 -16.04 -14.68
CA PHE A 82 -13.73 -15.89 -13.49
C PHE A 82 -12.35 -16.51 -13.73
N ASP A 83 -11.51 -15.84 -14.54
CA ASP A 83 -10.10 -16.20 -14.64
C ASP A 83 -9.37 -15.77 -13.37
N PHE A 84 -9.04 -16.75 -12.53
CA PHE A 84 -8.25 -16.55 -11.31
C PHE A 84 -6.83 -17.11 -11.46
N ASP A 85 -6.32 -17.24 -12.69
CA ASP A 85 -4.90 -17.57 -12.90
C ASP A 85 -4.02 -16.39 -12.47
N PRO A 86 -3.21 -16.54 -11.39
CA PRO A 86 -2.34 -15.48 -10.92
C PRO A 86 -1.27 -15.06 -11.94
N VAL A 87 -0.98 -15.88 -12.96
CA VAL A 87 -0.03 -15.56 -14.03
C VAL A 87 -0.59 -14.52 -14.99
N ASN A 88 -1.90 -14.50 -15.22
CA ASN A 88 -2.54 -13.59 -16.18
C ASN A 88 -2.83 -12.20 -15.57
N ILE A 89 -2.67 -12.05 -14.25
CA ILE A 89 -2.91 -10.79 -13.56
C ILE A 89 -1.77 -9.81 -13.86
N GLU A 90 -2.10 -8.65 -14.41
CA GLU A 90 -1.19 -7.50 -14.46
C GLU A 90 -1.06 -6.92 -13.05
N TRP A 91 -0.15 -7.51 -12.26
CA TRP A 91 -0.04 -7.26 -10.82
C TRP A 91 0.19 -5.78 -10.48
N ASP A 92 0.98 -5.06 -11.27
CA ASP A 92 1.24 -3.64 -11.04
C ASP A 92 -0.03 -2.80 -11.19
N ASP A 93 -0.78 -3.01 -12.28
CA ASP A 93 -2.06 -2.34 -12.50
C ASP A 93 -3.08 -2.71 -11.43
N TYR A 94 -3.24 -4.01 -11.15
CA TYR A 94 -4.15 -4.49 -10.12
C TYR A 94 -3.84 -3.89 -8.75
N LEU A 95 -2.58 -3.88 -8.32
CA LEU A 95 -2.21 -3.37 -7.01
C LEU A 95 -2.44 -1.86 -6.91
N ILE A 96 -2.08 -1.11 -7.95
CA ILE A 96 -2.12 0.35 -7.95
C ILE A 96 -3.53 0.89 -8.15
N ASN A 97 -4.25 0.35 -9.13
CA ASN A 97 -5.52 0.92 -9.59
C ASN A 97 -6.75 0.26 -8.96
N ILE A 98 -6.62 -0.97 -8.43
CA ILE A 98 -7.74 -1.72 -7.87
C ILE A 98 -7.54 -1.98 -6.37
N HIS A 99 -6.46 -2.67 -5.98
CA HIS A 99 -6.27 -3.18 -4.63
C HIS A 99 -6.05 -2.06 -3.59
N MET A 100 -5.03 -1.22 -3.78
CA MET A 100 -4.71 -0.15 -2.83
C MET A 100 -5.87 0.85 -2.67
N PRO A 101 -6.54 1.33 -3.75
CA PRO A 101 -7.73 2.16 -3.62
C PRO A 101 -8.87 1.48 -2.85
N GLY A 102 -9.10 0.19 -3.08
CA GLY A 102 -10.09 -0.61 -2.35
C GLY A 102 -9.78 -0.68 -0.85
N VAL A 103 -8.54 -1.03 -0.49
CA VAL A 103 -8.07 -1.06 0.91
C VAL A 103 -8.25 0.31 1.56
N ILE A 104 -7.85 1.38 0.88
CA ILE A 104 -8.03 2.74 1.39
C ILE A 104 -9.50 3.06 1.63
N LYS A 105 -10.38 2.73 0.67
CA LYS A 105 -11.81 3.07 0.74
C LYS A 105 -12.54 2.32 1.86
N TYR A 106 -12.21 1.05 2.09
CA TYR A 106 -12.99 0.18 2.95
C TYR A 106 -12.33 -0.11 4.31
N LEU A 107 -11.00 -0.12 4.40
CA LEU A 107 -10.26 -0.44 5.63
C LEU A 107 -9.71 0.80 6.34
N LEU A 108 -9.43 1.87 5.60
CA LEU A 108 -8.93 3.14 6.14
C LEU A 108 -10.03 4.21 6.15
N LYS A 109 -10.95 4.11 7.11
CA LYS A 109 -11.85 5.23 7.47
C LYS A 109 -11.11 6.30 8.28
#